data_AF-A0A7X7DK10-F1
#
_entry.id   AF-A0A7X7DK10-F1
#
_cell.length_a   1.000
_cell.length_b   1.000
_cell.length_c   1.000
_cell.angle_alpha   90.00
_cell.angle_beta   90.00
_cell.angle_gamma   90.00
#
_symmetry.space_group_name_H-M   'P 1'
#
loop_
_entity.id
_entity.type
_entity.pdbx_description
1 polymer ?
#
loop_
_entity_poly.entity_id
_entity_poly.type
_entity_poly.pdbx_seq_one_letter_code
_entity_poly.pdbx_strand_id
1 'polypeptide(L)'
;MNRFKGMMMKRFGRIFVLLIFITTVLLINTVTAATRWSALHWVPDADLLDNNAIVADVNTFIFTDSIDGTVLKPGLLLSYSVARWVNIDIGYAGDVTFGLKTRILGEETQSWVPSLAVGIRGCFSSREMYYYDNDDDKFTNELYCAFAKSIEPIRLRLHFGVLSIPSYQREAFNPFIAFEKYFGGGVYATIEMNRRDKDFIPSVFASWRFWNSRFEISAGAVALTKMFLDKESKFDAGIVSTPAEGLARPGIYVGVRFNGTFTNIGNIGGLEPLETKVRKHEREIERLRYDVDSLNDAHNKDKMRIRILDSTVAVLVDSTLRSKDHYHRIVMDKLNSLRVFYSQEPFEPELVKKGYSEITGYRNEIVPALLAISLNIGVDKKIRKLAVSVLGRIGTGKALDALIDILSQAKEADIRIETIIGLGDNKETRALYLMKKLANDPDDALAFTAREVSKKLEVHTGSTAPEKTASKKESQQYVPETKIGTNSTSVKPGTAKDDTANKVVRPEIPSDSIIWEPLEPAVVQ
;
A
#
# COMPACT_ATOMS: atom_id res chain seq x y z
N MET A 1 26.07 -40.19 -62.68
CA MET A 1 24.97 -40.21 -61.69
C MET A 1 25.39 -39.72 -60.29
N ASN A 2 26.54 -40.14 -59.73
CA ASN A 2 26.98 -39.76 -58.37
C ASN A 2 27.34 -38.26 -58.19
N ARG A 3 27.83 -37.56 -59.22
CA ARG A 3 28.10 -36.11 -59.15
C ARG A 3 26.83 -35.24 -59.08
N PHE A 4 25.71 -35.69 -59.66
CA PHE A 4 24.44 -34.94 -59.65
C PHE A 4 23.73 -35.04 -58.29
N LYS A 5 23.74 -36.23 -57.66
CA LYS A 5 23.21 -36.43 -56.29
C LYS A 5 23.95 -35.60 -55.24
N GLY A 6 25.28 -35.52 -55.32
CA GLY A 6 26.09 -34.73 -54.38
C GLY A 6 25.88 -33.22 -54.49
N MET A 7 25.60 -32.71 -55.69
CA MET A 7 25.31 -31.28 -55.91
C MET A 7 23.89 -30.91 -55.43
N MET A 8 22.92 -31.81 -55.59
CA MET A 8 21.55 -31.62 -55.14
C MET A 8 21.44 -31.68 -53.60
N MET A 9 22.14 -32.62 -52.95
CA MET A 9 22.21 -32.69 -51.47
C MET A 9 22.90 -31.47 -50.85
N LYS A 10 23.95 -30.91 -51.49
CA LYS A 10 24.59 -29.67 -51.00
C LYS A 10 23.68 -28.45 -51.15
N ARG A 11 22.86 -28.36 -52.19
CA ARG A 11 21.86 -27.30 -52.36
C ARG A 11 20.72 -27.43 -51.35
N PHE A 12 20.20 -28.64 -51.13
CA PHE A 12 19.20 -28.91 -50.11
C PHE A 12 19.71 -28.60 -48.69
N GLY A 13 20.95 -29.00 -48.37
CA GLY A 13 21.57 -28.68 -47.09
C GLY A 13 21.75 -27.17 -46.88
N ARG A 14 22.12 -26.41 -47.93
CA ARG A 14 22.23 -24.94 -47.85
C ARG A 14 20.87 -24.26 -47.69
N ILE A 15 19.84 -24.73 -48.39
CA ILE A 15 18.47 -24.22 -48.23
C ILE A 15 17.94 -24.54 -46.84
N PHE A 16 18.19 -25.74 -46.32
CA PHE A 16 17.75 -26.16 -44.99
C PHE A 16 18.47 -25.39 -43.87
N VAL A 17 19.78 -25.16 -43.99
CA VAL A 17 20.54 -24.32 -43.06
C VAL A 17 20.09 -22.85 -43.13
N LEU A 18 19.78 -22.33 -44.32
CA LEU A 18 19.21 -20.99 -44.49
C LEU A 18 17.82 -20.91 -43.83
N LEU A 19 16.98 -21.94 -43.98
CA LEU A 19 15.65 -22.01 -43.37
C LEU A 19 15.73 -22.11 -41.85
N ILE A 20 16.67 -22.89 -41.31
CA ILE A 20 16.97 -22.96 -39.87
C ILE A 20 17.50 -21.63 -39.37
N PHE A 21 18.42 -20.98 -40.09
CA PHE A 21 18.94 -19.68 -39.71
C PHE A 21 17.84 -18.60 -39.72
N ILE A 22 16.98 -18.58 -40.74
CA ILE A 22 15.83 -17.68 -40.83
C ILE A 22 14.84 -17.95 -39.69
N THR A 23 14.48 -19.21 -39.43
CA THR A 23 13.57 -19.56 -38.32
C THR A 23 14.19 -19.23 -36.95
N THR A 24 15.49 -19.46 -36.77
CA THR A 24 16.22 -19.14 -35.54
C THR A 24 16.30 -17.61 -35.33
N VAL A 25 16.59 -16.82 -36.37
CA VAL A 25 16.55 -15.35 -36.33
C VAL A 25 15.12 -14.82 -36.11
N LEU A 26 14.10 -15.53 -36.59
CA LEU A 26 12.68 -15.24 -36.34
C LEU A 26 12.25 -15.60 -34.90
N LEU A 27 12.91 -16.56 -34.24
CA LEU A 27 12.59 -17.02 -32.88
C LEU A 27 13.33 -16.25 -31.77
N ILE A 28 14.51 -15.66 -32.04
CA ILE A 28 15.39 -15.10 -30.99
C ILE A 28 15.00 -13.68 -30.53
N ASN A 29 14.23 -12.91 -31.31
CA ASN A 29 13.80 -11.57 -30.89
C ASN A 29 12.34 -11.58 -30.42
N THR A 30 12.13 -11.23 -29.15
CA THR A 30 10.82 -10.95 -28.53
C THR A 30 10.24 -9.61 -29.02
N VAL A 31 10.29 -9.36 -30.32
CA VAL A 31 9.74 -8.15 -30.93
C VAL A 31 8.34 -8.45 -31.41
N THR A 32 7.38 -7.70 -30.88
CA THR A 32 5.97 -7.79 -31.25
C THR A 32 5.76 -7.33 -32.69
N ALA A 33 4.86 -7.97 -33.43
CA ALA A 33 4.42 -7.53 -34.75
C ALA A 33 3.60 -6.23 -34.66
N ALA A 34 2.98 -5.97 -33.50
CA ALA A 34 2.34 -4.70 -33.21
C ALA A 34 3.34 -3.54 -33.26
N THR A 35 3.08 -2.56 -34.12
CA THR A 35 3.86 -1.33 -34.22
C THR A 35 3.06 -0.15 -33.65
N ARG A 36 3.75 0.81 -33.03
CA ARG A 36 3.14 2.05 -32.51
C ARG A 36 2.78 3.04 -33.61
N TRP A 37 3.50 2.94 -34.71
CA TRP A 37 3.24 3.66 -35.95
C TRP A 37 3.44 2.65 -37.07
N SER A 38 2.40 2.50 -37.89
CA SER A 38 2.39 1.51 -38.96
C SER A 38 3.39 1.87 -40.05
N ALA A 39 3.98 0.85 -40.68
CA ALA A 39 4.80 1.01 -41.88
C ALA A 39 3.95 1.13 -43.16
N LEU A 40 2.62 1.19 -43.03
CA LEU A 40 1.71 1.44 -44.13
C LEU A 40 1.81 2.88 -44.62
N HIS A 41 1.61 3.08 -45.92
CA HIS A 41 1.75 4.38 -46.60
C HIS A 41 0.48 4.83 -47.29
N TRP A 42 -0.31 3.90 -47.81
CA TRP A 42 -1.44 4.17 -48.71
C TRP A 42 -2.79 4.00 -48.03
N VAL A 43 -3.02 2.83 -47.42
CA VAL A 43 -4.29 2.49 -46.76
C VAL A 43 -4.31 2.92 -45.29
N PRO A 44 -5.50 3.12 -44.68
CA PRO A 44 -5.60 3.42 -43.25
C PRO A 44 -5.13 2.27 -42.36
N ASP A 45 -4.70 2.60 -41.14
CA ASP A 45 -4.24 1.65 -40.13
C ASP A 45 -4.97 1.83 -38.79
N ALA A 46 -4.89 0.80 -37.93
CA ALA A 46 -5.48 0.82 -36.59
C ALA A 46 -4.46 1.16 -35.49
N ASP A 47 -3.24 1.53 -35.87
CA ASP A 47 -2.15 1.81 -34.94
C ASP A 47 -2.16 3.27 -34.53
N LEU A 48 -1.88 3.52 -33.26
CA LEU A 48 -1.81 4.87 -32.72
C LEU A 48 -0.48 5.06 -32.03
N LEU A 49 -0.02 6.30 -32.16
CA LEU A 49 1.23 6.79 -31.64
C LEU A 49 1.22 6.72 -30.11
N ASP A 50 2.42 6.71 -29.53
CA ASP A 50 2.57 6.82 -28.07
C ASP A 50 2.20 8.23 -27.59
N ASN A 51 1.89 8.36 -26.29
CA ASN A 51 1.56 9.64 -25.67
C ASN A 51 2.63 10.70 -26.00
N ASN A 52 2.18 11.87 -26.47
CA ASN A 52 3.03 13.01 -26.83
C ASN A 52 4.07 12.70 -27.93
N ALA A 53 3.86 11.65 -28.72
CA ALA A 53 4.68 11.38 -29.88
C ALA A 53 4.21 12.21 -31.08
N ILE A 54 5.17 12.63 -31.89
CA ILE A 54 4.95 13.30 -33.18
C ILE A 54 5.59 12.45 -34.27
N VAL A 55 4.87 12.27 -35.37
CA VAL A 55 5.42 11.74 -36.60
C VAL A 55 5.32 12.81 -37.68
N ALA A 56 6.45 13.15 -38.30
CA ALA A 56 6.49 13.96 -39.51
C ALA A 56 6.80 13.04 -40.69
N ASP A 57 5.93 13.00 -41.69
CA ASP A 57 6.06 12.24 -42.93
C ASP A 57 6.22 13.22 -44.10
N VAL A 58 7.37 13.17 -44.75
CA VAL A 58 7.65 13.91 -45.99
C VAL A 58 7.79 12.89 -47.10
N ASN A 59 7.02 13.05 -48.17
CA ASN A 59 7.02 12.09 -49.25
C ASN A 59 6.80 12.74 -50.62
N THR A 60 7.01 11.95 -51.65
CA THR A 60 6.70 12.33 -53.02
C THR A 60 6.15 11.13 -53.77
N PHE A 61 5.08 11.36 -54.52
CA PHE A 61 4.55 10.42 -55.48
C PHE A 61 4.99 10.84 -56.89
N ILE A 62 5.54 9.89 -57.63
CA ILE A 62 6.17 10.09 -58.92
C ILE A 62 5.45 9.22 -59.93
N PHE A 63 4.93 9.82 -60.99
CA PHE A 63 4.38 9.09 -62.12
C PHE A 63 4.87 9.72 -63.42
N THR A 64 4.79 8.95 -64.51
CA THR A 64 5.08 9.50 -65.84
C THR A 64 3.77 9.60 -66.59
N ASP A 65 3.42 10.79 -67.05
CA ASP A 65 2.35 11.01 -68.00
C ASP A 65 2.88 10.92 -69.43
N SER A 66 2.05 10.39 -70.32
CA SER A 66 2.24 10.43 -71.77
C SER A 66 2.36 11.85 -72.35
N ILE A 67 1.77 12.86 -71.69
CA ILE A 67 1.71 14.26 -72.16
C ILE A 67 2.75 15.11 -71.43
N ASP A 68 2.72 15.10 -70.10
CA ASP A 68 3.51 16.02 -69.26
C ASP A 68 4.87 15.44 -68.82
N GLY A 69 5.18 14.20 -69.21
CA GLY A 69 6.40 13.52 -68.79
C GLY A 69 6.38 13.14 -67.32
N THR A 70 7.53 13.16 -66.64
CA THR A 70 7.60 12.79 -65.22
C THR A 70 7.05 13.90 -64.33
N VAL A 71 5.98 13.59 -63.60
CA VAL A 71 5.32 14.49 -62.65
C VAL A 71 5.67 14.07 -61.23
N LEU A 72 5.93 15.08 -60.38
CA LEU A 72 6.26 14.93 -58.97
C LEU A 72 5.16 15.58 -58.13
N LYS A 73 4.53 14.81 -57.25
CA LYS A 73 3.51 15.28 -56.31
C LYS A 73 4.05 15.16 -54.88
N PRO A 74 4.64 16.22 -54.31
CA PRO A 74 5.12 16.20 -52.93
C PRO A 74 3.96 16.22 -51.93
N GLY A 75 4.14 15.54 -50.80
CA GLY A 75 3.21 15.54 -49.69
C GLY A 75 3.94 15.70 -48.35
N LEU A 76 3.24 16.27 -47.38
CA LEU A 76 3.70 16.45 -46.01
C LEU A 76 2.56 16.07 -45.06
N LEU A 77 2.83 15.29 -44.03
CA LEU A 77 1.86 15.00 -42.97
C LEU A 77 2.55 15.07 -41.61
N LEU A 78 1.95 15.79 -40.69
CA LEU A 78 2.34 15.87 -39.30
C LEU A 78 1.24 15.25 -38.44
N SER A 79 1.58 14.15 -37.78
CA SER A 79 0.70 13.42 -36.86
C SER A 79 1.15 13.68 -35.44
N TYR A 80 0.24 14.11 -34.56
CA TYR A 80 0.50 14.28 -33.14
C TYR A 80 -0.45 13.41 -32.30
N SER A 81 0.09 12.74 -31.30
CA SER A 81 -0.68 12.01 -30.31
C SER A 81 -0.96 12.88 -29.09
N VAL A 82 -2.21 13.29 -28.92
CA VAL A 82 -2.66 14.00 -27.71
C VAL A 82 -2.77 13.03 -26.53
N ALA A 83 -3.14 11.79 -26.81
CA ALA A 83 -3.19 10.67 -25.88
C ALA A 83 -3.06 9.35 -26.68
N ARG A 84 -2.79 8.23 -26.01
CA ARG A 84 -2.73 6.86 -26.57
C ARG A 84 -4.02 6.40 -27.28
N TRP A 85 -5.04 7.24 -27.30
CA TRP A 85 -6.36 7.00 -27.86
C TRP A 85 -6.69 7.89 -29.06
N VAL A 86 -5.97 9.01 -29.27
CA VAL A 86 -6.30 9.99 -30.31
C VAL A 86 -5.02 10.52 -30.98
N ASN A 87 -4.96 10.36 -32.29
CA ASN A 87 -4.03 11.08 -33.15
C ASN A 87 -4.76 12.20 -33.90
N ILE A 88 -4.10 13.33 -34.05
CA ILE A 88 -4.53 14.45 -34.88
C ILE A 88 -3.48 14.59 -35.99
N ASP A 89 -3.96 14.68 -37.23
CA ASP A 89 -3.13 14.79 -38.41
C ASP A 89 -3.39 16.14 -39.09
N ILE A 90 -2.31 16.82 -39.48
CA ILE A 90 -2.35 18.03 -40.31
C ILE A 90 -1.30 17.89 -41.41
N GLY A 91 -1.64 18.22 -42.64
CA GLY A 91 -0.73 18.01 -43.74
C GLY A 91 -1.00 18.88 -44.96
N TYR A 92 -0.22 18.60 -45.99
CA TYR A 92 -0.34 19.16 -47.33
C TYR A 92 -0.37 18.01 -48.33
N ALA A 93 -1.39 18.00 -49.18
CA ALA A 93 -1.50 17.12 -50.33
C ALA A 93 -2.21 17.87 -51.47
N GLY A 94 -1.50 18.81 -52.09
CA GLY A 94 -2.09 19.75 -53.06
C GLY A 94 -2.72 20.96 -52.38
N ASP A 95 -3.45 20.73 -51.29
CA ASP A 95 -3.93 21.75 -50.35
C ASP A 95 -3.76 21.27 -48.89
N VAL A 96 -4.14 22.11 -47.93
CA VAL A 96 -4.14 21.75 -46.50
C VAL A 96 -5.15 20.63 -46.26
N THR A 97 -4.70 19.58 -45.59
CA THR A 97 -5.53 18.44 -45.21
C THR A 97 -5.48 18.21 -43.71
N PHE A 98 -6.59 17.76 -43.15
CA PHE A 98 -6.71 17.42 -41.73
C PHE A 98 -7.20 15.98 -41.56
N GLY A 99 -6.80 15.37 -40.45
CA GLY A 99 -7.24 14.05 -40.05
C GLY A 99 -7.33 13.91 -38.53
N LEU A 100 -8.09 12.91 -38.12
CA LEU A 100 -8.24 12.50 -36.73
C LEU A 100 -8.46 11.00 -36.69
N LYS A 101 -7.67 10.29 -35.88
CA LYS A 101 -7.76 8.85 -35.68
C LYS A 101 -7.99 8.56 -34.21
N THR A 102 -9.06 7.84 -33.88
CA THR A 102 -9.37 7.40 -32.52
C THR A 102 -9.29 5.89 -32.39
N ARG A 103 -8.72 5.42 -31.28
CA ARG A 103 -8.72 4.00 -30.89
C ARG A 103 -10.02 3.68 -30.16
N ILE A 104 -10.68 2.61 -30.59
CA ILE A 104 -11.84 2.05 -29.89
C ILE A 104 -11.40 0.83 -29.08
N LEU A 105 -10.58 -0.05 -29.67
CA LEU A 105 -10.03 -1.24 -29.03
C LEU A 105 -8.55 -1.37 -29.35
N GLY A 106 -7.76 -1.86 -28.40
CA GLY A 106 -6.35 -2.17 -28.61
C GLY A 106 -6.07 -3.63 -28.32
N GLU A 107 -5.28 -4.28 -29.18
CA GLU A 107 -4.81 -5.66 -28.93
C GLU A 107 -4.02 -5.79 -27.61
N GLU A 108 -3.49 -4.67 -27.10
CA GLU A 108 -2.81 -4.55 -25.80
C GLU A 108 -3.71 -4.82 -24.60
N THR A 109 -5.02 -4.61 -24.70
CA THR A 109 -5.94 -4.85 -23.58
C THR A 109 -6.29 -6.32 -23.48
N GLN A 110 -6.45 -7.01 -24.61
CA GLN A 110 -6.75 -8.44 -24.64
C GLN A 110 -6.26 -9.10 -25.93
N SER A 111 -5.38 -10.10 -25.78
CA SER A 111 -4.65 -10.71 -26.90
C SER A 111 -5.51 -11.42 -27.96
N TRP A 112 -6.78 -11.74 -27.72
CA TRP A 112 -7.66 -12.36 -28.73
C TRP A 112 -8.44 -11.32 -29.56
N VAL A 113 -8.56 -10.08 -29.07
CA VAL A 113 -9.30 -9.01 -29.74
C VAL A 113 -8.38 -8.31 -30.75
N PRO A 114 -8.86 -7.95 -31.95
CA PRO A 114 -8.11 -7.08 -32.85
C PRO A 114 -8.08 -5.63 -32.32
N SER A 115 -7.05 -4.88 -32.71
CA SER A 115 -7.09 -3.42 -32.56
C SER A 115 -8.15 -2.85 -33.50
N LEU A 116 -8.91 -1.87 -33.04
CA LEU A 116 -9.95 -1.18 -33.81
C LEU A 116 -9.73 0.32 -33.69
N ALA A 117 -9.62 0.99 -34.82
CA ALA A 117 -9.61 2.45 -34.92
C ALA A 117 -10.68 2.94 -35.88
N VAL A 118 -11.22 4.11 -35.56
CA VAL A 118 -12.10 4.87 -36.44
C VAL A 118 -11.44 6.22 -36.67
N GLY A 119 -11.53 6.75 -37.88
CA GLY A 119 -10.95 8.06 -38.16
C GLY A 119 -11.59 8.77 -39.32
N ILE A 120 -11.22 10.04 -39.41
CA ILE A 120 -11.49 10.92 -40.53
C ILE A 120 -10.14 11.31 -41.10
N ARG A 121 -9.97 11.30 -42.42
CA ARG A 121 -8.76 11.78 -43.10
C ARG A 121 -9.14 12.53 -44.37
N GLY A 122 -8.15 13.20 -44.96
CA GLY A 122 -8.35 13.84 -46.26
C GLY A 122 -9.32 15.02 -46.20
N CYS A 123 -9.61 15.58 -45.01
CA CYS A 123 -10.54 16.70 -44.89
C CYS A 123 -10.06 17.87 -45.76
N PHE A 124 -10.98 18.47 -46.53
CA PHE A 124 -10.75 19.52 -47.53
C PHE A 124 -10.00 19.05 -48.78
N SER A 125 -8.95 18.25 -48.61
CA SER A 125 -8.08 17.76 -49.68
C SER A 125 -7.71 16.29 -49.47
N SER A 126 -8.06 15.45 -50.44
CA SER A 126 -7.71 14.02 -50.44
C SER A 126 -6.31 13.80 -50.98
N ARG A 127 -5.49 13.12 -50.18
CA ARG A 127 -4.12 12.77 -50.56
C ARG A 127 -4.06 11.84 -51.77
N GLU A 128 -4.98 10.89 -51.88
CA GLU A 128 -4.99 9.97 -53.02
C GLU A 128 -5.41 10.68 -54.31
N MET A 129 -6.43 11.55 -54.26
CA MET A 129 -6.90 12.26 -55.45
C MET A 129 -5.83 13.22 -55.99
N TYR A 130 -5.16 13.95 -55.11
CA TYR A 130 -4.04 14.82 -55.46
C TYR A 130 -2.87 14.07 -56.11
N TYR A 131 -2.50 12.90 -55.56
CA TYR A 131 -1.43 12.08 -56.14
C TYR A 131 -1.80 11.50 -57.50
N TYR A 132 -3.08 11.18 -57.70
CA TYR A 132 -3.56 10.67 -58.99
C TYR A 132 -3.84 11.76 -60.01
N ASP A 133 -3.70 13.04 -59.63
CA ASP A 133 -3.95 14.19 -60.50
C ASP A 133 -5.42 14.27 -60.94
N ASN A 134 -6.33 14.00 -60.00
CA ASN A 134 -7.77 14.11 -60.22
C ASN A 134 -8.25 15.52 -59.82
N ASP A 135 -8.91 16.23 -60.74
CA ASP A 135 -9.38 17.61 -60.50
C ASP A 135 -10.50 17.75 -59.44
N ASP A 136 -11.13 16.63 -59.05
CA ASP A 136 -12.19 16.55 -58.02
C ASP A 136 -11.65 16.58 -56.56
N ASP A 137 -10.54 17.28 -56.34
CA ASP A 137 -9.80 17.32 -55.08
C ASP A 137 -10.52 18.08 -53.94
N LYS A 138 -11.60 18.82 -54.24
CA LYS A 138 -12.17 19.81 -53.30
C LYS A 138 -13.36 19.26 -52.51
N PHE A 139 -13.18 19.18 -51.19
CA PHE A 139 -14.19 18.79 -50.17
C PHE A 139 -14.58 17.30 -50.14
N THR A 140 -13.59 16.42 -50.09
CA THR A 140 -13.80 15.04 -49.62
C THR A 140 -13.57 14.99 -48.11
N ASN A 141 -14.48 14.38 -47.36
CA ASN A 141 -14.25 14.01 -45.95
C ASN A 141 -14.26 12.49 -45.93
N GLU A 142 -13.09 11.87 -45.84
CA GLU A 142 -12.98 10.41 -45.87
C GLU A 142 -13.12 9.86 -44.46
N LEU A 143 -14.09 8.97 -44.24
CA LEU A 143 -14.27 8.26 -42.98
C LEU A 143 -13.71 6.85 -43.13
N TYR A 144 -13.05 6.33 -42.11
CA TYR A 144 -12.60 4.95 -42.14
C TYR A 144 -12.78 4.24 -40.81
N CYS A 145 -12.89 2.92 -40.93
CA CYS A 145 -12.83 1.97 -39.84
C CYS A 145 -11.74 0.96 -40.17
N ALA A 146 -10.74 0.83 -39.30
CA ALA A 146 -9.57 -0.01 -39.49
C ALA A 146 -9.45 -1.00 -38.34
N PHE A 147 -9.22 -2.26 -38.69
CA PHE A 147 -8.88 -3.34 -37.78
C PHE A 147 -7.41 -3.73 -37.99
N ALA A 148 -6.73 -4.10 -36.92
CA ALA A 148 -5.40 -4.69 -37.01
C ALA A 148 -5.21 -5.87 -36.06
N LYS A 149 -4.49 -6.90 -36.51
CA LYS A 149 -4.18 -8.09 -35.72
C LYS A 149 -2.75 -8.55 -35.92
N SER A 150 -2.06 -8.85 -34.83
CA SER A 150 -0.70 -9.39 -34.85
C SER A 150 -0.70 -10.91 -34.96
N ILE A 151 0.17 -11.43 -35.83
CA ILE A 151 0.52 -12.84 -35.94
C ILE A 151 2.00 -12.97 -35.57
N GLU A 152 2.25 -13.02 -34.27
CA GLU A 152 3.57 -12.96 -33.66
C GLU A 152 4.58 -14.02 -34.15
N PRO A 153 4.20 -15.31 -34.33
CA PRO A 153 5.14 -16.35 -34.77
C PRO A 153 5.82 -16.05 -36.11
N ILE A 154 5.18 -15.22 -36.94
CA ILE A 154 5.72 -14.79 -38.23
C ILE A 154 5.90 -13.27 -38.29
N ARG A 155 5.87 -12.54 -37.17
CA ARG A 155 6.08 -11.07 -37.11
C ARG A 155 5.31 -10.31 -38.20
N LEU A 156 4.04 -10.68 -38.38
CA LEU A 156 3.16 -10.13 -39.40
C LEU A 156 2.03 -9.39 -38.70
N ARG A 157 1.73 -8.17 -39.14
CA ARG A 157 0.55 -7.42 -38.72
C ARG A 157 -0.41 -7.32 -39.90
N LEU A 158 -1.62 -7.84 -39.72
CA LEU A 158 -2.70 -7.78 -40.70
C LEU A 158 -3.53 -6.54 -40.41
N HIS A 159 -3.81 -5.74 -41.44
CA HIS A 159 -4.72 -4.61 -41.39
C HIS A 159 -5.87 -4.85 -42.36
N PHE A 160 -7.09 -4.51 -41.99
CA PHE A 160 -8.23 -4.56 -42.90
C PHE A 160 -9.32 -3.61 -42.44
N GLY A 161 -10.17 -3.17 -43.34
CA GLY A 161 -11.19 -2.20 -42.99
C GLY A 161 -11.93 -1.65 -44.18
N VAL A 162 -12.60 -0.53 -43.97
CA VAL A 162 -13.35 0.19 -44.99
C VAL A 162 -13.03 1.67 -44.90
N LEU A 163 -12.83 2.30 -46.05
CA LEU A 163 -12.65 3.74 -46.24
C LEU A 163 -13.78 4.27 -47.10
N SER A 164 -14.42 5.37 -46.69
CA SER A 164 -15.40 6.07 -47.50
C SER A 164 -14.74 7.15 -48.35
N ILE A 165 -15.26 7.31 -49.58
CA ILE A 165 -14.91 8.44 -50.46
C ILE A 165 -16.23 9.05 -50.93
N PRO A 166 -16.90 9.86 -50.10
CA PRO A 166 -18.29 10.25 -50.33
C PRO A 166 -18.55 10.97 -51.67
N SER A 167 -17.56 11.69 -52.19
CA SER A 167 -17.68 12.43 -53.45
C SER A 167 -17.82 11.52 -54.68
N TYR A 168 -17.50 10.22 -54.58
CA TYR A 168 -17.57 9.27 -55.68
C TYR A 168 -18.70 8.26 -55.47
N GLN A 169 -19.89 8.51 -56.04
CA GLN A 169 -21.09 7.70 -55.81
C GLN A 169 -20.94 6.19 -56.11
N ARG A 170 -20.09 5.83 -57.07
CA ARG A 170 -19.85 4.41 -57.46
C ARG A 170 -18.84 3.69 -56.56
N GLU A 171 -18.07 4.45 -55.78
CA GLU A 171 -16.95 3.98 -54.96
C GLU A 171 -17.01 4.65 -53.57
N ALA A 172 -18.23 4.88 -53.06
CA ALA A 172 -18.44 5.56 -51.79
C ALA A 172 -17.90 4.75 -50.60
N PHE A 173 -17.76 3.43 -50.73
CA PHE A 173 -17.22 2.52 -49.73
C PHE A 173 -16.17 1.59 -50.34
N ASN A 174 -14.96 1.65 -49.79
CA ASN A 174 -13.79 0.98 -50.33
C ASN A 174 -13.18 0.08 -49.25
N PRO A 175 -13.44 -1.23 -49.30
CA PRO A 175 -12.73 -2.17 -48.45
C PRO A 175 -11.24 -2.15 -48.77
N PHE A 176 -10.42 -2.33 -47.75
CA PHE A 176 -8.98 -2.46 -47.88
C PHE A 176 -8.45 -3.60 -47.01
N ILE A 177 -7.29 -4.13 -47.42
CA ILE A 177 -6.50 -5.10 -46.68
C ILE A 177 -5.02 -4.76 -46.85
N ALA A 178 -4.25 -4.98 -45.80
CA ALA A 178 -2.83 -4.74 -45.81
C ALA A 178 -2.08 -5.76 -44.94
N PHE A 179 -0.87 -6.06 -45.35
CA PHE A 179 0.05 -6.98 -44.69
C PHE A 179 1.33 -6.21 -44.38
N GLU A 180 1.65 -6.04 -43.10
CA GLU A 180 2.88 -5.41 -42.63
C GLU A 180 3.80 -6.49 -42.03
N LYS A 181 4.88 -6.81 -42.74
CA LYS A 181 5.82 -7.86 -42.35
C LYS A 181 7.12 -7.25 -41.83
N TYR A 182 7.51 -7.62 -40.61
CA TYR A 182 8.80 -7.25 -40.04
C TYR A 182 9.86 -8.34 -40.23
N PHE A 183 11.02 -7.97 -40.78
CA PHE A 183 12.13 -8.91 -41.05
C PHE A 183 13.26 -8.84 -40.01
N GLY A 184 13.24 -7.87 -39.09
CA GLY A 184 14.36 -7.59 -38.19
C GLY A 184 15.23 -6.43 -38.67
N GLY A 185 16.07 -5.90 -37.78
CA GLY A 185 16.98 -4.79 -38.12
C GLY A 185 16.29 -3.49 -38.55
N GLY A 186 15.02 -3.32 -38.17
CA GLY A 186 14.20 -2.19 -38.60
C GLY A 186 13.63 -2.31 -40.01
N VAL A 187 13.79 -3.44 -40.71
CA VAL A 187 13.30 -3.62 -42.09
C VAL A 187 11.87 -4.15 -42.11
N TYR A 188 11.02 -3.49 -42.88
CA TYR A 188 9.61 -3.82 -43.10
C TYR A 188 9.33 -3.96 -44.60
N ALA A 189 8.42 -4.87 -44.95
CA ALA A 189 7.76 -4.85 -46.25
C ALA A 189 6.24 -4.79 -46.03
N THR A 190 5.57 -3.97 -46.81
CA THR A 190 4.11 -3.89 -46.81
C THR A 190 3.53 -4.24 -48.17
N ILE A 191 2.39 -4.93 -48.15
CA ILE A 191 1.52 -5.11 -49.30
C ILE A 191 0.18 -4.47 -48.92
N GLU A 192 -0.26 -3.50 -49.69
CA GLU A 192 -1.44 -2.69 -49.41
C GLU A 192 -2.41 -2.78 -50.57
N MET A 193 -3.66 -3.13 -50.29
CA MET A 193 -4.69 -3.32 -51.32
C MET A 193 -5.95 -2.58 -50.89
N ASN A 194 -6.43 -1.69 -51.75
CA ASN A 194 -7.72 -1.04 -51.61
C ASN A 194 -8.55 -1.29 -52.86
N ARG A 195 -9.87 -1.38 -52.68
CA ARG A 195 -10.81 -1.44 -53.81
C ARG A 195 -10.89 -0.07 -54.49
N ARG A 196 -10.69 -0.02 -55.80
CA ARG A 196 -10.83 1.17 -56.65
C ARG A 196 -11.36 0.70 -58.01
N ASP A 197 -12.32 1.43 -58.57
CA ASP A 197 -12.96 1.08 -59.85
C ASP A 197 -13.40 -0.39 -59.95
N LYS A 198 -13.98 -0.93 -58.87
CA LYS A 198 -14.40 -2.34 -58.69
C LYS A 198 -13.30 -3.39 -58.54
N ASP A 199 -12.03 -3.05 -58.71
CA ASP A 199 -10.91 -3.97 -58.57
C ASP A 199 -10.09 -3.70 -57.30
N PHE A 200 -9.43 -4.74 -56.76
CA PHE A 200 -8.43 -4.55 -55.71
C PHE A 200 -7.08 -4.20 -56.33
N ILE A 201 -6.54 -3.06 -55.93
CA ILE A 201 -5.32 -2.51 -56.52
C ILE A 201 -4.16 -2.67 -55.53
N PRO A 202 -3.21 -3.60 -55.78
CA PRO A 202 -2.08 -3.82 -54.90
C PRO A 202 -0.99 -2.77 -55.09
N SER A 203 -0.44 -2.36 -53.96
CA SER A 203 0.77 -1.53 -53.84
C SER A 203 1.74 -2.22 -52.90
N VAL A 204 3.03 -2.05 -53.12
CA VAL A 204 4.09 -2.69 -52.33
C VAL A 204 5.12 -1.68 -51.89
N PHE A 205 5.54 -1.76 -50.64
CA PHE A 205 6.52 -0.85 -50.07
C PHE A 205 7.59 -1.60 -49.30
N ALA A 206 8.81 -1.08 -49.35
CA ALA A 206 9.89 -1.45 -48.47
C ALA A 206 10.21 -0.24 -47.58
N SER A 207 10.31 -0.47 -46.28
CA SER A 207 10.62 0.58 -45.30
C SER A 207 11.76 0.14 -44.40
N TRP A 208 12.68 1.05 -44.10
CA TRP A 208 13.77 0.80 -43.17
C TRP A 208 13.77 1.85 -42.06
N ARG A 209 13.55 1.36 -40.83
CA ARG A 209 13.63 2.12 -39.59
C ARG A 209 15.03 2.01 -39.00
N PHE A 210 15.67 3.13 -38.72
CA PHE A 210 17.00 3.19 -38.12
C PHE A 210 17.06 4.20 -36.99
N TRP A 211 18.22 4.26 -36.31
CA TRP A 211 18.45 5.14 -35.17
C TRP A 211 17.38 4.98 -34.09
N ASN A 212 17.25 3.75 -33.56
CA ASN A 212 16.22 3.38 -32.58
C ASN A 212 14.80 3.67 -33.06
N SER A 213 14.53 3.43 -34.35
CA SER A 213 13.23 3.66 -35.00
C SER A 213 12.75 5.12 -34.98
N ARG A 214 13.67 6.07 -34.86
CA ARG A 214 13.39 7.51 -34.93
C ARG A 214 13.22 7.99 -36.37
N PHE A 215 13.84 7.31 -37.32
CA PHE A 215 13.74 7.62 -38.74
C PHE A 215 13.27 6.40 -39.51
N GLU A 216 12.44 6.62 -40.53
CA GLU A 216 12.00 5.64 -41.51
C GLU A 216 12.28 6.20 -42.90
N ILE A 217 12.92 5.42 -43.77
CA ILE A 217 12.96 5.69 -45.21
C ILE A 217 12.14 4.63 -45.89
N SER A 218 11.26 5.04 -46.81
CA SER A 218 10.35 4.17 -47.53
C SER A 218 10.41 4.41 -49.02
N ALA A 219 10.23 3.33 -49.78
CA ALA A 219 10.04 3.39 -51.22
C ALA A 219 9.06 2.29 -51.64
N GLY A 220 8.23 2.54 -52.64
CA GLY A 220 7.25 1.58 -53.09
C GLY A 220 6.72 1.81 -54.49
N ALA A 221 6.14 0.75 -55.04
CA ALA A 221 5.40 0.78 -56.29
C ALA A 221 3.90 0.76 -55.96
N VAL A 222 3.19 1.75 -56.47
CA VAL A 222 1.76 1.96 -56.25
C VAL A 222 1.00 1.49 -57.48
N ALA A 223 -0.15 0.84 -57.25
CA ALA A 223 -1.04 0.33 -58.30
C ALA A 223 -0.33 -0.58 -59.31
N LEU A 224 0.34 -1.62 -58.81
CA LEU A 224 1.12 -2.60 -59.59
C LEU A 224 0.34 -3.22 -60.76
N THR A 225 -0.97 -3.48 -60.58
CA THR A 225 -1.80 -4.07 -61.64
C THR A 225 -1.94 -3.16 -62.85
N LYS A 226 -1.88 -1.83 -62.66
CA LYS A 226 -1.95 -0.84 -63.74
C LYS A 226 -0.55 -0.42 -64.24
N MET A 227 0.52 -0.78 -63.54
CA MET A 227 1.89 -0.28 -63.78
C MET A 227 2.54 -0.83 -65.05
N PHE A 228 2.14 -2.03 -65.47
CA PHE A 228 2.71 -2.71 -66.65
C PHE A 228 1.66 -2.93 -67.74
N LEU A 229 0.62 -2.10 -67.79
CA LEU A 229 -0.45 -2.22 -68.77
C LEU A 229 -0.59 -0.92 -69.58
N ASP A 230 -0.66 -1.06 -70.91
CA ASP A 230 -1.10 -0.04 -71.85
C ASP A 230 -2.64 0.14 -71.81
N LYS A 231 -3.18 1.20 -72.44
CA LYS A 231 -4.61 1.53 -72.59
C LYS A 231 -5.47 0.34 -73.03
N GLU A 232 -4.93 -0.57 -73.83
CA GLU A 232 -5.63 -1.78 -74.30
C GLU A 232 -5.52 -2.98 -73.32
N SER A 233 -5.04 -2.76 -72.09
CA SER A 233 -4.74 -3.82 -71.11
C SER A 233 -3.69 -4.83 -71.60
N LYS A 234 -2.76 -4.39 -72.45
CA LYS A 234 -1.61 -5.17 -72.94
C LYS A 234 -0.37 -4.86 -72.11
N PHE A 235 0.52 -5.84 -71.94
CA PHE A 235 1.75 -5.64 -71.19
C PHE A 235 2.63 -4.54 -71.83
N ASP A 236 2.99 -3.52 -71.06
CA ASP A 236 3.96 -2.49 -71.42
C ASP A 236 5.02 -2.38 -70.30
N ALA A 237 6.29 -2.26 -70.70
CA ALA A 237 7.42 -2.14 -69.79
C ALA A 237 7.63 -0.69 -69.29
N GLY A 238 6.92 0.28 -69.88
CA GLY A 238 6.92 1.67 -69.43
C GLY A 238 6.00 1.90 -68.22
N ILE A 239 6.46 2.70 -67.25
CA ILE A 239 5.61 3.25 -66.17
C ILE A 239 4.88 4.47 -66.72
N VAL A 240 4.22 4.34 -67.87
CA VAL A 240 3.48 5.43 -68.51
C VAL A 240 2.02 5.35 -68.07
N SER A 241 1.61 6.30 -67.24
CA SER A 241 0.22 6.50 -66.85
C SER A 241 -0.46 7.40 -67.87
N THR A 242 -1.60 6.97 -68.40
CA THR A 242 -2.41 7.83 -69.28
C THR A 242 -3.33 8.72 -68.43
N PRO A 243 -3.77 9.89 -68.94
CA PRO A 243 -4.55 10.86 -68.19
C PRO A 243 -5.80 10.25 -67.54
N ALA A 244 -6.14 10.80 -66.38
CA ALA A 244 -7.00 10.26 -65.34
C ALA A 244 -8.41 9.82 -65.76
N GLU A 245 -8.56 8.55 -66.15
CA GLU A 245 -9.83 7.85 -66.00
C GLU A 245 -9.71 6.84 -64.84
N GLY A 246 -10.15 7.23 -63.64
CA GLY A 246 -10.34 6.33 -62.50
C GLY A 246 -9.69 6.78 -61.19
N LEU A 247 -9.89 5.98 -60.15
CA LEU A 247 -9.46 6.27 -58.77
C LEU A 247 -8.10 5.62 -58.42
N ALA A 248 -7.27 5.32 -59.41
CA ALA A 248 -5.93 4.78 -59.18
C ALA A 248 -4.98 5.01 -60.35
N ARG A 249 -3.78 5.49 -60.02
CA ARG A 249 -2.69 5.77 -60.97
C ARG A 249 -1.43 5.00 -60.58
N PRO A 250 -0.77 4.29 -61.51
CA PRO A 250 0.50 3.64 -61.25
C PRO A 250 1.62 4.66 -61.06
N GLY A 251 2.51 4.41 -60.11
CA GLY A 251 3.63 5.28 -59.84
C GLY A 251 4.56 4.77 -58.76
N ILE A 252 5.58 5.57 -58.46
CA ILE A 252 6.60 5.29 -57.46
C ILE A 252 6.37 6.24 -56.28
N TYR A 253 6.37 5.69 -55.08
CA TYR A 253 6.34 6.44 -53.84
C TYR A 253 7.73 6.43 -53.21
N VAL A 254 8.17 7.58 -52.71
CA VAL A 254 9.36 7.69 -51.86
C VAL A 254 9.03 8.57 -50.66
N GLY A 255 9.41 8.13 -49.47
CA GLY A 255 9.09 8.82 -48.22
C GLY A 255 10.21 8.78 -47.20
N VAL A 256 10.23 9.78 -46.34
CA VAL A 256 11.04 9.84 -45.12
C VAL A 256 10.11 10.24 -43.97
N ARG A 257 10.12 9.46 -42.90
CA ARG A 257 9.39 9.80 -41.68
C ARG A 257 10.33 9.96 -40.50
N PHE A 258 10.00 10.90 -39.63
CA PHE A 258 10.66 11.13 -38.35
C PHE A 258 9.67 10.94 -37.21
N ASN A 259 10.02 10.11 -36.22
CA ASN A 259 9.27 9.88 -35.00
C ASN A 259 9.97 10.54 -33.81
N GLY A 260 9.34 11.57 -33.26
CA GLY A 260 9.75 12.34 -32.09
C GLY A 260 8.87 12.08 -30.88
N THR A 261 9.35 12.40 -29.68
CA THR A 261 8.54 12.39 -28.45
C THR A 261 8.86 13.65 -27.66
N PHE A 262 7.82 14.38 -27.25
CA PHE A 262 7.98 15.56 -26.41
C PHE A 262 7.81 15.15 -24.95
N THR A 263 8.92 15.00 -24.23
CA THR A 263 8.92 14.64 -22.80
C THR A 263 8.53 15.80 -21.88
N ASN A 264 8.53 17.05 -22.38
CA ASN A 264 8.32 18.27 -21.58
C ASN A 264 6.97 18.98 -21.80
N ILE A 265 6.11 18.49 -22.70
CA ILE A 265 4.73 18.98 -22.76
C ILE A 265 3.99 18.19 -21.68
N GLY A 266 3.75 18.85 -20.55
CA GLY A 266 3.21 18.25 -19.33
C GLY A 266 2.09 17.27 -19.65
N ASN A 267 2.14 16.11 -18.99
CA ASN A 267 1.09 15.11 -18.95
C ASN A 267 -0.25 15.86 -18.90
N ILE A 268 -1.00 15.90 -20.02
CA ILE A 268 -2.25 16.65 -20.11
C ILE A 268 -3.18 15.97 -19.12
N GLY A 269 -3.23 16.54 -17.92
CA GLY A 269 -3.79 15.92 -16.74
C GLY A 269 -5.26 15.63 -16.99
N GLY A 270 -5.59 14.36 -17.18
CA GLY A 270 -6.97 13.94 -17.35
C GLY A 270 -7.17 12.65 -18.15
N LEU A 271 -6.28 12.32 -19.10
CA LEU A 271 -6.46 11.19 -20.02
C LEU A 271 -5.55 10.01 -19.70
N GLU A 272 -5.42 9.66 -18.42
CA GLU A 272 -4.80 8.38 -18.05
C GLU A 272 -5.81 7.25 -18.37
N PRO A 273 -5.46 6.26 -19.22
CA PRO A 273 -6.37 5.20 -19.63
C PRO A 273 -7.01 4.51 -18.43
N LEU A 274 -8.31 4.19 -18.52
CA LEU A 274 -9.04 3.54 -17.42
C LEU A 274 -8.33 2.24 -17.01
N GLU A 275 -7.77 1.50 -17.95
CA GLU A 275 -7.02 0.27 -17.73
C GLU A 275 -5.76 0.50 -16.91
N THR A 276 -5.10 1.65 -17.09
CA THR A 276 -3.91 2.00 -16.29
C THR A 276 -4.32 2.34 -14.85
N LYS A 277 -5.44 3.03 -14.67
CA LYS A 277 -6.03 3.27 -13.34
C LYS A 277 -6.49 1.98 -12.67
N VAL A 278 -7.19 1.12 -13.41
CA VAL A 278 -7.67 -0.19 -12.92
C VAL A 278 -6.50 -1.07 -12.51
N ARG A 279 -5.45 -1.19 -13.35
CA ARG A 279 -4.25 -1.96 -13.02
C ARG A 279 -3.50 -1.39 -11.81
N LYS A 280 -3.49 -0.07 -11.64
CA LYS A 280 -2.91 0.58 -10.46
C LYS A 280 -3.71 0.23 -9.20
N HIS A 281 -5.04 0.25 -9.30
CA HIS A 281 -5.93 -0.16 -8.22
C HIS A 281 -5.84 -1.66 -7.91
N GLU A 282 -5.69 -2.53 -8.90
CA GLU A 282 -5.48 -3.97 -8.67
C GLU A 282 -4.19 -4.23 -7.89
N ARG A 283 -3.08 -3.58 -8.26
CA ARG A 283 -1.82 -3.67 -7.51
C ARG A 283 -1.96 -3.13 -6.09
N GLU A 284 -2.72 -2.06 -5.91
CA GLU A 284 -2.98 -1.47 -4.60
C GLU A 284 -3.85 -2.40 -3.75
N ILE A 285 -4.86 -3.05 -4.33
CA ILE A 285 -5.71 -4.05 -3.68
C ILE A 285 -4.88 -5.28 -3.28
N GLU A 286 -4.00 -5.79 -4.16
CA GLU A 286 -3.11 -6.91 -3.83
C GLU A 286 -2.18 -6.57 -2.67
N ARG A 287 -1.60 -5.37 -2.67
CA ARG A 287 -0.77 -4.89 -1.56
C ARG A 287 -1.57 -4.78 -0.26
N LEU A 288 -2.76 -4.22 -0.31
CA LEU A 288 -3.64 -4.10 0.87
C LEU A 288 -4.05 -5.46 1.41
N ARG A 289 -4.31 -6.45 0.54
CA ARG A 289 -4.57 -7.84 0.97
C ARG A 289 -3.37 -8.43 1.71
N TYR A 290 -2.18 -8.25 1.17
CA TYR A 290 -0.95 -8.71 1.82
C TYR A 290 -0.74 -8.06 3.20
N ASP A 291 -0.96 -6.75 3.30
CA ASP A 291 -0.83 -6.02 4.57
C ASP A 291 -1.86 -6.50 5.61
N VAL A 292 -3.10 -6.75 5.20
CA VAL A 292 -4.16 -7.30 6.06
C VAL A 292 -3.81 -8.71 6.56
N ASP A 293 -3.32 -9.59 5.69
CA ASP A 293 -2.91 -10.95 6.07
C ASP A 293 -1.75 -10.92 7.07
N SER A 294 -0.74 -10.08 6.81
CA SER A 294 0.39 -9.89 7.73
C SER A 294 -0.05 -9.35 9.11
N LEU A 295 -1.02 -8.43 9.14
CA LEU A 295 -1.60 -7.90 10.38
C LEU A 295 -2.37 -8.98 11.15
N ASN A 296 -3.11 -9.83 10.44
CA ASN A 296 -3.86 -10.91 11.04
C ASN A 296 -2.92 -11.97 11.66
N ASP A 297 -1.82 -12.29 10.99
CA ASP A 297 -0.77 -13.17 11.53
C ASP A 297 -0.09 -12.60 12.77
N ALA A 298 0.22 -11.30 12.78
CA ALA A 298 0.74 -10.61 13.95
C ALA A 298 -0.26 -10.66 15.12
N HIS A 299 -1.53 -10.37 14.85
CA HIS A 299 -2.60 -10.44 15.85
C HIS A 299 -2.74 -11.85 16.46
N ASN A 300 -2.68 -12.90 15.63
CA ASN A 300 -2.75 -14.29 16.10
C ASN A 300 -1.55 -14.66 16.98
N LYS A 301 -0.33 -14.20 16.65
CA LYS A 301 0.85 -14.38 17.49
C LYS A 301 0.70 -13.69 18.85
N ASP A 302 0.19 -12.47 18.87
CA ASP A 302 -0.02 -11.73 20.12
C ASP A 302 -1.11 -12.36 20.98
N LYS A 303 -2.19 -12.86 20.38
CA LYS A 303 -3.23 -13.62 21.09
C LYS A 303 -2.68 -14.88 21.74
N MET A 304 -1.75 -15.59 21.09
CA MET A 304 -1.04 -16.73 21.69
C MET A 304 -0.16 -16.31 22.86
N ARG A 305 0.58 -15.20 22.73
CA ARG A 305 1.42 -14.67 23.83
C ARG A 305 0.59 -14.31 25.06
N ILE A 306 -0.55 -13.64 24.87
CA ILE A 306 -1.48 -13.28 25.95
C ILE A 306 -1.97 -14.55 26.66
N ARG A 307 -2.37 -15.59 25.91
CA ARG A 307 -2.84 -16.86 26.49
C ARG A 307 -1.77 -17.57 27.33
N ILE A 308 -0.50 -17.49 26.92
CA ILE A 308 0.63 -18.04 27.68
C ILE A 308 0.89 -17.21 28.94
N LEU A 309 0.74 -15.89 28.87
CA LEU A 309 0.89 -15.02 30.01
C LEU A 309 -0.21 -15.29 31.06
N ASP A 310 -1.46 -15.44 30.63
CA ASP A 310 -2.59 -15.76 31.50
C ASP A 310 -2.38 -17.09 32.25
N SER A 311 -1.90 -18.13 31.56
CA SER A 311 -1.63 -19.42 32.20
C SER A 311 -0.47 -19.34 33.20
N THR A 312 0.56 -18.56 32.89
CA THR A 312 1.70 -18.34 33.80
C THR A 312 1.27 -17.59 35.06
N VAL A 313 0.44 -16.55 34.91
CA VAL A 313 -0.13 -15.79 36.04
C VAL A 313 -1.01 -16.68 36.91
N ALA A 314 -1.85 -17.53 36.31
CA ALA A 314 -2.69 -18.46 37.07
C ALA A 314 -1.88 -19.43 37.96
N VAL A 315 -0.76 -19.95 37.44
CA VAL A 315 0.14 -20.85 38.19
C VAL A 315 0.83 -20.12 39.34
N LEU A 316 1.30 -18.89 39.10
CA LEU A 316 1.92 -18.06 40.14
C LEU A 316 0.94 -17.74 41.27
N VAL A 317 -0.31 -17.39 40.94
CA VAL A 317 -1.36 -17.10 41.92
C VAL A 317 -1.71 -18.34 42.76
N ASP A 318 -1.85 -19.53 42.16
CA ASP A 318 -2.15 -20.76 42.94
C ASP A 318 -1.00 -21.12 43.91
N SER A 319 0.26 -20.98 43.47
CA SER A 319 1.41 -21.28 44.32
C SER A 319 1.53 -20.37 45.55
N THR A 320 1.23 -19.08 45.40
CA THR A 320 1.26 -18.10 46.49
C THR A 320 0.11 -18.29 47.48
N LEU A 321 -1.09 -18.62 47.00
CA LEU A 321 -2.25 -18.91 47.86
C LEU A 321 -2.03 -20.15 48.73
N ARG A 322 -1.50 -21.25 48.15
CA ARG A 322 -1.18 -22.48 48.90
C ARG A 322 -0.14 -22.26 50.01
N SER A 323 0.86 -21.41 49.76
CA SER A 323 1.88 -21.07 50.77
C SER A 323 1.30 -20.29 51.95
N LYS A 324 0.42 -19.31 51.69
CA LYS A 324 -0.20 -18.47 52.73
C LYS A 324 -1.13 -19.29 53.65
N ASP A 325 -1.93 -20.20 53.08
CA ASP A 325 -2.84 -21.06 53.85
C ASP A 325 -2.10 -22.07 54.73
N HIS A 326 -0.95 -22.58 54.25
CA HIS A 326 -0.14 -23.56 54.98
C HIS A 326 0.40 -22.98 56.30
N TYR A 327 1.04 -21.80 56.25
CA TYR A 327 1.58 -21.17 57.47
C TYR A 327 0.48 -20.67 58.40
N HIS A 328 -0.66 -20.22 57.87
CA HIS A 328 -1.79 -19.81 58.71
C HIS A 328 -2.30 -20.96 59.59
N ARG A 329 -2.45 -22.17 59.02
CA ARG A 329 -2.87 -23.36 59.79
C ARG A 329 -1.84 -23.77 60.83
N ILE A 330 -0.55 -23.86 60.46
CA ILE A 330 0.53 -24.23 61.38
C ILE A 330 0.59 -23.26 62.57
N VAL A 331 0.53 -21.95 62.30
CA VAL A 331 0.55 -20.93 63.36
C VAL A 331 -0.66 -21.08 64.26
N MET A 332 -1.86 -21.26 63.70
CA MET A 332 -3.08 -21.39 64.48
C MET A 332 -3.06 -22.62 65.40
N ASP A 333 -2.56 -23.77 64.92
CA ASP A 333 -2.42 -24.98 65.71
C ASP A 333 -1.42 -24.79 66.85
N LYS A 334 -0.24 -24.21 66.57
CA LYS A 334 0.80 -23.97 67.58
C LYS A 334 0.37 -22.95 68.64
N LEU A 335 -0.33 -21.89 68.25
CA LEU A 335 -0.89 -20.92 69.21
C LEU A 335 -1.98 -21.56 70.08
N ASN A 336 -2.78 -22.48 69.52
CA ASN A 336 -3.73 -23.27 70.31
C ASN A 336 -3.02 -24.19 71.31
N SER A 337 -1.94 -24.86 70.91
CA SER A 337 -1.12 -25.65 71.84
C SER A 337 -0.57 -24.78 72.98
N LEU A 338 -0.04 -23.60 72.67
CA LEU A 338 0.43 -22.65 73.68
C LEU A 338 -0.70 -22.23 74.64
N ARG A 339 -1.89 -21.95 74.12
CA ARG A 339 -3.07 -21.62 74.94
C ARG A 339 -3.43 -22.76 75.90
N VAL A 340 -3.35 -24.01 75.45
CA VAL A 340 -3.60 -25.19 76.28
C VAL A 340 -2.53 -25.33 77.36
N PHE A 341 -1.24 -25.14 77.03
CA PHE A 341 -0.15 -25.19 78.01
C PHE A 341 -0.27 -24.15 79.12
N TYR A 342 -0.83 -22.97 78.83
CA TYR A 342 -1.12 -21.96 79.86
C TYR A 342 -2.36 -22.28 80.71
N SER A 343 -3.20 -23.23 80.29
CA SER A 343 -4.49 -23.55 80.95
C SER A 343 -4.47 -24.90 81.67
N GLN A 344 -3.36 -25.64 81.64
CA GLN A 344 -3.23 -26.96 82.27
C GLN A 344 -2.88 -26.84 83.75
N GLU A 345 -3.42 -27.74 84.58
CA GLU A 345 -3.04 -27.91 85.98
C GLU A 345 -2.54 -29.35 86.22
N PRO A 346 -1.34 -29.55 86.83
CA PRO A 346 -0.41 -28.53 87.29
C PRO A 346 0.25 -27.74 86.14
N PHE A 347 0.54 -26.46 86.35
CA PHE A 347 1.18 -25.61 85.35
C PHE A 347 2.64 -26.01 85.13
N GLU A 348 2.98 -26.42 83.91
CA GLU A 348 4.34 -26.82 83.52
C GLU A 348 5.03 -25.74 82.65
N PRO A 349 5.98 -24.95 83.18
CA PRO A 349 6.63 -23.87 82.45
C PRO A 349 7.52 -24.34 81.28
N GLU A 350 8.07 -25.56 81.37
CA GLU A 350 8.93 -26.12 80.32
C GLU A 350 8.16 -26.39 79.02
N LEU A 351 6.89 -26.79 79.10
CA LEU A 351 6.04 -26.99 77.92
C LEU A 351 5.75 -25.69 77.18
N VAL A 352 5.52 -24.60 77.93
CA VAL A 352 5.35 -23.25 77.36
C VAL A 352 6.63 -22.82 76.66
N LYS A 353 7.78 -22.93 77.34
CA LYS A 353 9.09 -22.56 76.77
C LYS A 353 9.38 -23.32 75.47
N LYS A 354 9.12 -24.64 75.45
CA LYS A 354 9.25 -25.47 74.25
C LYS A 354 8.31 -25.03 73.14
N GLY A 355 7.02 -24.79 73.45
CA GLY A 355 6.04 -24.35 72.46
C GLY A 355 6.43 -23.02 71.79
N TYR A 356 7.01 -22.09 72.55
CA TYR A 356 7.54 -20.85 71.97
C TYR A 356 8.80 -21.08 71.13
N SER A 357 9.70 -21.97 71.54
CA SER A 357 10.87 -22.34 70.73
C SER A 357 10.47 -22.97 69.39
N GLU A 358 9.42 -23.79 69.37
CA GLU A 358 8.93 -24.44 68.16
C GLU A 358 8.32 -23.43 67.18
N ILE A 359 7.45 -22.55 67.65
CA ILE A 359 6.79 -21.57 66.76
C ILE A 359 7.76 -20.48 66.29
N THR A 360 8.68 -20.01 67.15
CA THR A 360 9.70 -19.01 66.76
C THR A 360 10.75 -19.58 65.80
N GLY A 361 10.92 -20.91 65.73
CA GLY A 361 11.78 -21.59 64.77
C GLY A 361 11.44 -21.30 63.30
N TYR A 362 10.20 -20.92 63.00
CA TYR A 362 9.73 -20.55 61.65
C TYR A 362 10.01 -19.08 61.28
N ARG A 363 10.69 -18.31 62.14
CA ARG A 363 11.21 -16.96 61.85
C ARG A 363 10.26 -16.06 61.05
N ASN A 364 10.66 -15.66 59.84
CA ASN A 364 9.99 -14.62 59.05
C ASN A 364 8.81 -15.18 58.23
N GLU A 365 8.78 -16.48 58.01
CA GLU A 365 7.80 -17.19 57.19
C GLU A 365 6.39 -17.12 57.81
N ILE A 366 6.30 -17.06 59.13
CA ILE A 366 5.04 -17.02 59.87
C ILE A 366 4.57 -15.61 60.25
N VAL A 367 5.41 -14.58 60.06
CA VAL A 367 5.07 -13.19 60.42
C VAL A 367 3.76 -12.71 59.76
N PRO A 368 3.50 -12.95 58.46
CA PRO A 368 2.24 -12.53 57.84
C PRO A 368 1.01 -13.23 58.46
N ALA A 369 1.15 -14.51 58.83
CA ALA A 369 0.09 -15.28 59.46
C ALA A 369 -0.19 -14.79 60.89
N LEU A 370 0.87 -14.53 61.67
CA LEU A 370 0.76 -13.96 63.02
C LEU A 370 0.10 -12.58 62.99
N LEU A 371 0.52 -11.69 62.08
CA LEU A 371 -0.10 -10.37 61.90
C LEU A 371 -1.60 -10.47 61.61
N ALA A 372 -1.98 -11.34 60.65
CA ALA A 372 -3.38 -11.56 60.30
C ALA A 372 -4.21 -12.08 61.49
N ILE A 373 -3.65 -13.00 62.28
CA ILE A 373 -4.30 -13.55 63.48
C ILE A 373 -4.43 -12.49 64.57
N SER A 374 -3.38 -11.70 64.83
CA SER A 374 -3.36 -10.65 65.84
C SER A 374 -4.38 -9.54 65.61
N LEU A 375 -4.73 -9.25 64.35
CA LEU A 375 -5.70 -8.21 63.98
C LEU A 375 -7.13 -8.74 63.75
N ASN A 376 -7.33 -10.06 63.71
CA ASN A 376 -8.65 -10.64 63.43
C ASN A 376 -9.53 -10.67 64.69
N ILE A 377 -10.53 -9.79 64.76
CA ILE A 377 -11.47 -9.67 65.89
C ILE A 377 -12.24 -10.99 66.15
N GLY A 378 -12.44 -11.83 65.13
CA GLY A 378 -13.11 -13.13 65.26
C GLY A 378 -12.27 -14.24 65.90
N VAL A 379 -10.97 -14.03 66.13
CA VAL A 379 -10.09 -15.00 66.81
C VAL A 379 -10.11 -14.78 68.33
N ASP A 380 -10.00 -15.85 69.11
CA ASP A 380 -9.94 -15.79 70.57
C ASP A 380 -8.86 -14.81 71.09
N LYS A 381 -9.21 -13.99 72.08
CA LYS A 381 -8.34 -12.93 72.63
C LYS A 381 -7.02 -13.47 73.15
N LYS A 382 -7.00 -14.66 73.79
CA LYS A 382 -5.75 -15.28 74.30
C LYS A 382 -4.86 -15.69 73.13
N ILE A 383 -5.42 -16.23 72.05
CA ILE A 383 -4.67 -16.61 70.84
C ILE A 383 -4.04 -15.38 70.19
N ARG A 384 -4.78 -14.27 70.08
CA ARG A 384 -4.23 -13.01 69.55
C ARG A 384 -3.08 -12.47 70.39
N LYS A 385 -3.22 -12.47 71.72
CA LYS A 385 -2.13 -12.08 72.64
C LYS A 385 -0.90 -12.97 72.44
N LEU A 386 -1.09 -14.29 72.35
CA LEU A 386 -0.01 -15.22 72.07
C LEU A 386 0.65 -14.94 70.72
N ALA A 387 -0.11 -14.60 69.68
CA ALA A 387 0.44 -14.24 68.37
C ALA A 387 1.35 -13.00 68.44
N VAL A 388 0.92 -11.95 69.18
CA VAL A 388 1.74 -10.75 69.44
C VAL A 388 2.99 -11.10 70.25
N SER A 389 2.85 -11.93 71.29
CA SER A 389 3.97 -12.41 72.11
C SER A 389 5.01 -13.18 71.29
N VAL A 390 4.55 -14.01 70.33
CA VAL A 390 5.42 -14.74 69.41
C VAL A 390 6.13 -13.78 68.45
N LEU A 391 5.44 -12.77 67.90
CA LEU A 391 6.09 -11.72 67.09
C LEU A 391 7.20 -11.00 67.87
N GLY A 392 6.94 -10.65 69.14
CA GLY A 392 7.94 -10.09 70.03
C GLY A 392 9.15 -10.99 70.24
N ARG A 393 8.95 -12.31 70.32
CA ARG A 393 10.06 -13.28 70.48
C ARG A 393 10.81 -13.59 69.19
N ILE A 394 10.19 -13.42 68.02
CA ILE A 394 10.87 -13.55 66.73
C ILE A 394 11.87 -12.40 66.55
N GLY A 395 11.49 -11.16 66.90
CA GLY A 395 12.41 -10.02 67.02
C GLY A 395 13.13 -9.59 65.73
N THR A 396 12.75 -10.13 64.56
CA THR A 396 13.31 -9.73 63.27
C THR A 396 12.70 -8.40 62.81
N GLY A 397 13.37 -7.68 61.90
CA GLY A 397 12.83 -6.43 61.34
C GLY A 397 11.39 -6.56 60.82
N LYS A 398 11.07 -7.67 60.12
CA LYS A 398 9.70 -7.96 59.65
C LYS A 398 8.71 -8.16 60.81
N ALA A 399 9.11 -8.83 61.89
CA ALA A 399 8.25 -9.03 63.05
C ALA A 399 8.02 -7.72 63.82
N LEU A 400 9.04 -6.86 63.91
CA LEU A 400 8.94 -5.53 64.52
C LEU A 400 8.04 -4.59 63.69
N ASP A 401 8.15 -4.64 62.36
CA ASP A 401 7.24 -3.91 61.46
C ASP A 401 5.79 -4.36 61.66
N ALA A 402 5.55 -5.68 61.76
CA ALA A 402 4.23 -6.22 62.07
C ALA A 402 3.72 -5.78 63.45
N LEU A 403 4.57 -5.68 64.48
CA LEU A 403 4.18 -5.16 65.79
C LEU A 403 3.83 -3.66 65.73
N ILE A 404 4.53 -2.85 64.93
CA ILE A 404 4.17 -1.45 64.70
C ILE A 404 2.80 -1.35 64.04
N ASP A 405 2.53 -2.18 63.02
CA ASP A 405 1.24 -2.25 62.36
C ASP A 405 0.13 -2.63 63.35
N ILE A 406 0.37 -3.64 64.20
CA ILE A 406 -0.57 -4.05 65.24
C ILE A 406 -0.84 -2.92 66.23
N LEU A 407 0.19 -2.21 66.68
CA LEU A 407 0.04 -1.10 67.62
C LEU A 407 -0.84 0.02 67.05
N SER A 408 -0.76 0.25 65.74
CA SER A 408 -1.54 1.27 65.04
C SER A 408 -2.99 0.86 64.76
N GLN A 409 -3.26 -0.43 64.55
CA GLN A 409 -4.56 -0.93 64.08
C GLN A 409 -5.41 -1.59 65.17
N ALA A 410 -4.78 -2.27 66.14
CA ALA A 410 -5.50 -2.97 67.20
C ALA A 410 -6.33 -1.99 68.02
N LYS A 411 -7.54 -2.38 68.45
CA LYS A 411 -8.41 -1.54 69.30
C LYS A 411 -8.41 -1.96 70.77
N GLU A 412 -8.06 -3.20 71.06
CA GLU A 412 -8.12 -3.76 72.41
C GLU A 412 -6.86 -3.42 73.21
N ALA A 413 -7.05 -2.92 74.44
CA ALA A 413 -5.97 -2.53 75.34
C ALA A 413 -4.96 -3.66 75.58
N ASP A 414 -5.42 -4.87 75.90
CA ASP A 414 -4.52 -6.02 76.13
C ASP A 414 -3.59 -6.33 74.97
N ILE A 415 -4.07 -6.20 73.72
CA ILE A 415 -3.29 -6.48 72.52
C ILE A 415 -2.25 -5.38 72.32
N ARG A 416 -2.64 -4.11 72.53
CA ARG A 416 -1.71 -2.98 72.49
C ARG A 416 -0.66 -3.06 73.59
N ILE A 417 -1.03 -3.45 74.81
CA ILE A 417 -0.12 -3.65 75.94
C ILE A 417 0.93 -4.70 75.58
N GLU A 418 0.51 -5.90 75.13
CA GLU A 418 1.43 -6.96 74.71
C GLU A 418 2.34 -6.51 73.56
N THR A 419 1.80 -5.69 72.65
CA THR A 419 2.56 -5.15 71.52
C THR A 419 3.64 -4.16 71.98
N ILE A 420 3.31 -3.28 72.93
CA ILE A 420 4.25 -2.32 73.52
C ILE A 420 5.35 -3.06 74.28
N ILE A 421 5.00 -4.12 75.03
CA ILE A 421 5.98 -4.98 75.72
C ILE A 421 6.92 -5.62 74.70
N GLY A 422 6.39 -6.25 73.65
CA GLY A 422 7.20 -6.89 72.62
C GLY A 422 8.14 -5.92 71.89
N LEU A 423 7.68 -4.70 71.57
CA LEU A 423 8.51 -3.64 71.00
C LEU A 423 9.59 -3.17 72.01
N GLY A 424 9.22 -3.05 73.27
CA GLY A 424 10.11 -2.67 74.38
C GLY A 424 11.25 -3.66 74.59
N ASP A 425 10.93 -4.96 74.64
CA ASP A 425 11.90 -6.05 74.83
C ASP A 425 12.94 -6.10 73.70
N ASN A 426 12.53 -5.72 72.49
CA ASN A 426 13.40 -5.65 71.31
C ASN A 426 14.07 -4.28 71.11
N LYS A 427 13.89 -3.33 72.03
CA LYS A 427 14.45 -1.97 71.95
C LYS A 427 14.04 -1.20 70.69
N GLU A 428 12.82 -1.44 70.18
CA GLU A 428 12.33 -0.85 68.93
C GLU A 428 11.87 0.60 69.16
N THR A 429 12.64 1.55 68.64
CA THR A 429 12.42 3.00 68.86
C THR A 429 11.51 3.64 67.82
N ARG A 430 11.26 2.99 66.67
CA ARG A 430 10.38 3.51 65.60
C ARG A 430 8.93 3.68 66.06
N ALA A 431 8.52 2.96 67.11
CA ALA A 431 7.18 3.04 67.70
C ALA A 431 7.03 4.11 68.80
N LEU A 432 8.10 4.82 69.20
CA LEU A 432 8.06 5.74 70.34
C LEU A 432 6.99 6.83 70.21
N TYR A 433 6.76 7.35 68.99
CA TYR A 433 5.69 8.32 68.74
C TYR A 433 4.29 7.75 69.05
N LEU A 434 4.03 6.50 68.65
CA LEU A 434 2.77 5.82 68.94
C LEU A 434 2.63 5.56 70.46
N MET A 435 3.71 5.14 71.12
CA MET A 435 3.72 4.94 72.59
C MET A 435 3.44 6.25 73.34
N LYS A 436 4.05 7.38 72.94
CA LYS A 436 3.77 8.69 73.54
C LYS A 436 2.32 9.13 73.36
N LYS A 437 1.71 8.81 72.22
CA LYS A 437 0.28 9.07 72.01
C LYS A 437 -0.59 8.22 72.96
N LEU A 438 -0.24 6.95 73.14
CA LEU A 438 -0.94 6.01 74.02
C LEU A 438 -0.70 6.28 75.51
N ALA A 439 0.31 7.07 75.87
CA ALA A 439 0.55 7.50 77.25
C ALA A 439 -0.60 8.32 77.86
N ASN A 440 -1.57 8.78 77.07
CA ASN A 440 -2.78 9.48 77.52
C ASN A 440 -4.07 8.72 77.17
N ASP A 441 -3.98 7.41 76.90
CA ASP A 441 -5.14 6.57 76.62
C ASP A 441 -6.04 6.46 77.89
N PRO A 442 -7.37 6.41 77.75
CA PRO A 442 -8.28 6.26 78.89
C PRO A 442 -8.12 4.93 79.65
N ASP A 443 -7.52 3.91 79.04
CA ASP A 443 -7.15 2.68 79.75
C ASP A 443 -5.87 2.90 80.56
N ASP A 444 -6.01 2.93 81.89
CA ASP A 444 -4.90 3.22 82.81
C ASP A 444 -3.72 2.25 82.64
N ALA A 445 -3.99 0.97 82.37
CA ALA A 445 -2.95 -0.05 82.21
C ALA A 445 -2.16 0.16 80.91
N LEU A 446 -2.84 0.50 79.81
CA LEU A 446 -2.23 0.84 78.54
C LEU A 446 -1.42 2.14 78.64
N ALA A 447 -2.00 3.19 79.24
CA ALA A 447 -1.32 4.47 79.43
C ALA A 447 -0.07 4.32 80.31
N PHE A 448 -0.18 3.56 81.41
CA PHE A 448 0.96 3.24 82.27
C PHE A 448 2.05 2.48 81.52
N THR A 449 1.69 1.40 80.82
CA THR A 449 2.65 0.58 80.06
C THR A 449 3.36 1.40 78.98
N ALA A 450 2.60 2.24 78.26
CA ALA A 450 3.15 3.10 77.22
C ALA A 450 4.15 4.13 77.78
N ARG A 451 3.85 4.75 78.93
CA ARG A 451 4.79 5.67 79.63
C ARG A 451 6.04 4.95 80.10
N GLU A 452 5.89 3.82 80.77
CA GLU A 452 7.01 3.08 81.34
C GLU A 452 7.95 2.53 80.28
N VAL A 453 7.41 1.90 79.23
CA VAL A 453 8.23 1.33 78.16
C VAL A 453 8.90 2.42 77.33
N SER A 454 8.19 3.50 76.96
CA SER A 454 8.79 4.62 76.23
C SER A 454 9.92 5.28 77.04
N LYS A 455 9.72 5.54 78.34
CA LYS A 455 10.76 6.07 79.23
C LYS A 455 11.97 5.14 79.30
N LYS A 456 11.76 3.83 79.45
CA LYS A 456 12.85 2.86 79.47
C LYS A 456 13.62 2.87 78.14
N LEU A 457 12.92 2.90 77.00
CA LEU A 457 13.54 2.95 75.68
C LEU A 457 14.37 4.22 75.47
N GLU A 458 13.86 5.39 75.88
CA GLU A 458 14.59 6.66 75.79
C GLU A 458 15.88 6.64 76.63
N VAL A 459 15.81 6.13 77.86
CA VAL A 459 16.97 6.00 78.76
C VAL A 459 18.01 5.02 78.20
N HIS A 460 17.59 3.90 77.62
CA HIS A 460 18.51 2.84 77.19
C HIS A 460 19.07 3.03 75.78
N THR A 461 18.41 3.81 74.91
CA THR A 461 18.80 3.97 73.51
C THR A 461 19.27 5.39 73.15
N GLY A 462 19.08 6.38 74.03
CA GLY A 462 19.42 7.78 73.76
C GLY A 462 18.52 8.44 72.70
N SER A 463 17.50 7.75 72.21
CA SER A 463 16.60 8.21 71.15
C SER A 463 15.41 8.97 71.73
N THR A 464 15.36 10.29 71.57
CA THR A 464 14.16 11.09 71.82
C THR A 464 13.28 11.09 70.58
N ALA A 465 12.01 10.71 70.69
CA ALA A 465 11.06 10.82 69.57
C ALA A 465 10.93 12.28 69.08
N PRO A 466 10.80 12.54 67.77
CA PRO A 466 10.57 13.89 67.27
C PRO A 466 9.24 14.44 67.82
N GLU A 467 9.31 15.56 68.55
CA GLU A 467 8.15 16.34 68.95
C GLU A 467 7.46 16.87 67.67
N LYS A 468 6.34 16.27 67.30
CA LYS A 468 5.32 16.99 66.52
C LYS A 468 4.46 17.75 67.52
N THR A 469 4.65 19.06 67.56
CA THR A 469 3.74 20.04 68.16
C THR A 469 2.29 19.71 67.81
N ALA A 470 1.52 19.32 68.81
CA ALA A 470 0.07 19.24 68.72
C ALA A 470 -0.53 20.49 69.35
N SER A 471 -1.39 21.18 68.60
CA SER A 471 -2.77 21.53 69.02
C SER A 471 -3.25 22.82 68.35
N LYS A 472 -4.21 22.69 67.43
CA LYS A 472 -5.56 23.18 67.71
C LYS A 472 -6.62 22.41 66.93
N LYS A 473 -7.70 22.12 67.65
CA LYS A 473 -8.83 21.24 67.35
C LYS A 473 -9.73 21.73 66.21
N GLU A 474 -10.36 20.72 65.61
CA GLU A 474 -11.47 20.71 64.64
C GLU A 474 -12.68 21.56 65.02
N SER A 475 -13.41 22.00 63.99
CA SER A 475 -14.86 21.74 63.92
C SER A 475 -15.35 21.75 62.46
N GLN A 476 -16.37 20.93 62.24
CA GLN A 476 -16.92 20.51 60.96
C GLN A 476 -17.94 21.50 60.38
N GLN A 477 -18.26 21.26 59.10
CA GLN A 477 -19.61 21.18 58.53
C GLN A 477 -20.11 22.30 57.62
N TYR A 478 -20.60 21.85 56.46
CA TYR A 478 -21.76 22.32 55.70
C TYR A 478 -21.50 22.93 54.31
N VAL A 479 -21.97 22.19 53.28
CA VAL A 479 -22.29 22.64 51.93
C VAL A 479 -23.70 23.22 51.95
N PRO A 480 -23.97 24.30 51.19
CA PRO A 480 -25.22 24.33 50.47
C PRO A 480 -25.02 24.50 48.96
N GLU A 481 -25.81 23.72 48.24
CA GLU A 481 -26.11 23.86 46.83
C GLU A 481 -26.98 25.10 46.55
N THR A 482 -27.17 25.35 45.25
CA THR A 482 -28.25 26.13 44.60
C THR A 482 -28.11 27.66 44.62
N LYS A 483 -28.46 28.40 43.57
CA LYS A 483 -29.52 28.19 42.58
C LYS A 483 -29.35 29.10 41.35
N ILE A 484 -29.85 28.59 40.24
CA ILE A 484 -30.24 29.25 38.99
C ILE A 484 -31.25 30.38 39.27
N GLY A 485 -31.23 31.44 38.46
CA GLY A 485 -32.35 32.39 38.33
C GLY A 485 -31.89 33.76 37.82
N THR A 486 -31.85 33.96 36.51
CA THR A 486 -32.80 34.82 35.78
C THR A 486 -32.78 36.28 36.18
N ASN A 487 -32.33 37.14 35.26
CA ASN A 487 -33.13 38.32 34.93
C ASN A 487 -32.99 38.67 33.45
N SER A 488 -34.12 38.47 32.79
CA SER A 488 -34.51 38.97 31.49
C SER A 488 -34.63 40.49 31.47
N THR A 489 -34.33 41.12 30.34
CA THR A 489 -35.12 42.18 29.69
C THR A 489 -34.48 42.40 28.31
N SER A 490 -35.03 41.85 27.23
CA SER A 490 -36.00 42.50 26.32
C SER A 490 -35.52 43.90 25.88
N VAL A 491 -35.34 44.20 24.60
CA VAL A 491 -36.43 44.33 23.62
C VAL A 491 -35.92 44.19 22.16
N LYS A 492 -36.79 43.56 21.36
CA LYS A 492 -36.89 43.26 19.91
C LYS A 492 -36.98 44.52 18.99
N PRO A 493 -37.34 44.42 17.68
CA PRO A 493 -36.85 43.55 16.58
C PRO A 493 -36.68 44.33 15.24
N GLY A 494 -36.08 43.70 14.22
CA GLY A 494 -36.05 44.24 12.86
C GLY A 494 -35.68 43.24 11.76
N THR A 495 -36.58 42.31 11.48
CA THR A 495 -36.85 41.65 10.17
C THR A 495 -35.70 41.14 9.27
N ALA A 496 -35.47 39.83 9.37
CA ALA A 496 -35.54 38.82 8.28
C ALA A 496 -34.98 39.13 6.87
N LYS A 497 -33.98 38.34 6.44
CA LYS A 497 -34.18 37.30 5.42
C LYS A 497 -33.03 36.27 5.41
N ASP A 498 -33.44 35.03 5.22
CA ASP A 498 -32.71 33.76 5.33
C ASP A 498 -31.56 33.56 4.34
N ASP A 499 -30.56 32.87 4.89
CA ASP A 499 -29.86 31.68 4.42
C ASP A 499 -29.20 31.65 3.02
N THR A 500 -27.87 31.48 3.03
CA THR A 500 -27.25 30.19 2.65
C THR A 500 -25.73 30.16 2.89
N ALA A 501 -25.23 28.95 3.15
CA ALA A 501 -23.84 28.48 3.01
C ALA A 501 -22.83 28.82 4.12
N ASN A 502 -22.88 28.05 5.21
CA ASN A 502 -21.80 27.98 6.20
C ASN A 502 -20.69 27.03 5.69
N LYS A 503 -19.54 27.62 5.33
CA LYS A 503 -18.32 26.95 4.88
C LYS A 503 -17.46 26.66 6.11
N VAL A 504 -17.41 25.41 6.56
CA VAL A 504 -16.58 25.01 7.70
C VAL A 504 -15.10 25.01 7.29
N VAL A 505 -14.35 25.92 7.90
CA VAL A 505 -12.89 26.06 7.81
C VAL A 505 -12.25 24.95 8.65
N ARG A 506 -11.34 24.16 8.05
CA ARG A 506 -10.45 23.23 8.77
C ARG A 506 -9.27 24.02 9.37
N PRO A 507 -8.83 23.73 10.61
CA PRO A 507 -7.57 24.27 11.12
C PRO A 507 -6.37 23.54 10.51
N GLU A 508 -5.37 24.31 10.11
CA GLU A 508 -4.05 23.87 9.65
C GLU A 508 -3.24 23.26 10.81
N ILE A 509 -2.48 22.20 10.53
CA ILE A 509 -1.51 21.58 11.43
C ILE A 509 -0.10 21.88 10.87
N PRO A 510 0.89 22.23 11.71
CA PRO A 510 2.14 22.83 11.25
C PRO A 510 3.06 21.82 10.56
N SER A 511 3.77 22.30 9.54
CA SER A 511 4.91 21.63 8.92
C SER A 511 6.14 21.74 9.82
N ASP A 512 6.49 20.67 10.51
CA ASP A 512 7.87 20.49 10.98
C ASP A 512 8.35 19.08 10.65
N SER A 513 9.45 19.08 9.90
CA SER A 513 10.17 17.96 9.33
C SER A 513 10.78 17.05 10.40
N ILE A 514 10.40 15.77 10.41
CA ILE A 514 11.21 14.71 11.00
C ILE A 514 11.94 14.00 9.86
N ILE A 515 13.23 14.31 9.73
CA ILE A 515 14.17 13.60 8.87
C ILE A 515 14.42 12.23 9.52
N TRP A 516 14.06 11.15 8.83
CA TRP A 516 14.48 9.80 9.20
C TRP A 516 15.76 9.47 8.42
N GLU A 517 16.90 9.43 9.10
CA GLU A 517 18.13 8.82 8.56
C GLU A 517 18.03 7.28 8.67
N PRO A 518 18.46 6.52 7.65
CA PRO A 518 18.47 5.06 7.71
C PRO A 518 19.70 4.56 8.48
N LEU A 519 19.46 3.67 9.45
CA LEU A 519 20.49 2.91 10.18
C LEU A 519 21.19 1.92 9.23
N GLU A 520 22.51 2.00 9.14
CA GLU A 520 23.35 1.00 8.46
C GLU A 520 23.38 -0.34 9.24
N PRO A 521 23.50 -1.49 8.54
CA PRO A 521 23.52 -2.80 9.17
C PRO A 521 24.86 -3.10 9.87
N ALA A 522 24.78 -3.59 11.12
CA ALA A 522 25.93 -4.04 11.89
C ALA A 522 26.67 -5.20 11.19
N VAL A 523 27.96 -5.00 10.95
CA VAL A 523 28.91 -6.04 10.55
C VAL A 523 29.19 -6.93 11.77
N VAL A 524 28.83 -8.20 11.67
CA VAL A 524 29.25 -9.24 12.62
C VAL A 524 30.70 -9.62 12.28
N GLN A 525 31.61 -9.46 13.24
CA GLN A 525 32.97 -10.01 13.20
C GLN A 525 32.97 -11.48 13.59
#